data_AF-A0A229SQT9-F1
#
_entry.id   AF-A0A229SQT9-F1
#
_cell.length_a   1.000
_cell.length_b   1.000
_cell.length_c   1.000
_cell.angle_alpha   90.00
_cell.angle_beta   90.00
_cell.angle_gamma   90.00
#
_symmetry.space_group_name_H-M   'P 1'
#
loop_
_entity.id
_entity.type
_entity.pdbx_description
1 polymer ?
#
loop_
_entity_poly.entity_id
_entity_poly.type
_entity_poly.pdbx_seq_one_letter_code
_entity_poly.pdbx_strand_id
1 'polypeptide(L)'
;MAKLLYAFSCSVDGFIAGPGGDMSWLIPYLGPDPLVDELIPRIGALLVGRRTYGGDDPHRGTEGEGKAFGGGWEGPQFVVTHRPAAPAPDVTFMGDLDEAVAAAKEAAGDKYVNVLGADVARQCLDAGALDEILALPVPVLLGDGVRMFDHPGGRTIKLEVLRPDWYRVVR
;
A
#
# COMPACT_ATOMS: atom_id res chain seq x y z
N MET A 1 -16.83 -4.24 -9.94
CA MET A 1 -15.69 -5.08 -9.48
C MET A 1 -14.61 -4.13 -8.98
N ALA A 2 -14.20 -4.31 -7.73
CA ALA A 2 -13.18 -3.49 -7.08
C ALA A 2 -11.89 -3.42 -7.90
N LYS A 3 -11.31 -2.21 -7.94
CA LYS A 3 -10.00 -1.95 -8.52
C LYS A 3 -8.90 -2.09 -7.47
N LEU A 4 -7.73 -2.55 -7.88
CA LEU A 4 -6.52 -2.52 -7.04
C LEU A 4 -5.80 -1.18 -7.23
N LEU A 5 -5.64 -0.46 -6.13
CA LEU A 5 -4.89 0.78 -6.06
C LEU A 5 -3.65 0.56 -5.21
N TYR A 6 -2.46 0.87 -5.74
CA TYR A 6 -1.26 1.01 -4.93
C TYR A 6 -1.06 2.47 -4.56
N ALA A 7 -1.49 2.86 -3.36
CA ALA A 7 -1.31 4.19 -2.81
C ALA A 7 -0.18 4.21 -1.76
N PHE A 8 0.77 5.14 -1.90
CA PHE A 8 1.92 5.23 -1.01
C PHE A 8 2.48 6.64 -0.89
N SER A 9 3.00 6.98 0.28
CA SER A 9 3.92 8.10 0.46
C SER A 9 5.34 7.66 0.08
N CYS A 10 6.06 8.51 -0.66
CA CYS A 10 7.45 8.24 -0.99
C CYS A 10 8.30 9.51 -0.91
N SER A 11 9.59 9.36 -0.61
CA SER A 11 10.58 10.41 -0.83
C SER A 11 10.71 10.74 -2.33
N VAL A 12 11.24 11.91 -2.67
CA VAL A 12 11.43 12.35 -4.07
C VAL A 12 12.34 11.40 -4.87
N ASP A 13 13.30 10.77 -4.20
CA ASP A 13 14.18 9.73 -4.76
C ASP A 13 13.59 8.31 -4.74
N GLY A 14 12.32 8.17 -4.36
CA GLY A 14 11.50 6.99 -4.62
C GLY A 14 11.50 5.93 -3.52
N PHE A 15 11.74 6.29 -2.26
CA PHE A 15 11.72 5.36 -1.12
C PHE A 15 10.44 5.52 -0.29
N ILE A 16 9.81 4.40 0.08
CA ILE A 16 8.59 4.35 0.90
C ILE A 16 8.87 4.04 2.38
N ALA A 17 10.08 3.54 2.65
CA ALA A 17 10.59 3.31 4.00
C ALA A 17 12.11 3.45 3.97
N GLY A 18 12.72 3.83 5.08
CA GLY A 18 14.17 3.87 5.23
C GLY A 18 14.80 2.48 5.32
N PRO A 19 16.13 2.40 5.53
CA PRO A 19 16.84 1.15 5.75
C PRO A 19 16.19 0.32 6.85
N GLY A 20 16.08 -1.00 6.63
CA GLY A 20 15.40 -1.90 7.58
C GLY A 20 13.87 -1.76 7.61
N GLY A 21 13.27 -0.87 6.81
CA GLY A 21 11.84 -0.58 6.86
C GLY A 21 11.47 0.52 7.85
N ASP A 22 12.44 1.35 8.27
CA ASP A 22 12.23 2.49 9.18
C ASP A 22 11.18 3.46 8.64
N MET A 23 10.17 3.78 9.45
CA MET A 23 9.11 4.73 9.10
C MET A 23 9.25 6.07 9.83
N SER A 24 10.27 6.22 10.69
CA SER A 24 10.47 7.45 11.48
C SER A 24 10.72 8.69 10.61
N TRP A 25 11.27 8.52 9.40
CA TRP A 25 11.49 9.59 8.44
C TRP A 25 10.20 10.30 8.02
N LEU A 26 9.05 9.61 8.08
CA LEU A 26 7.76 10.15 7.65
C LEU A 26 7.09 10.98 8.76
N ILE A 27 7.45 10.77 10.03
CA ILE A 27 6.83 11.41 11.21
C ILE A 27 6.73 12.95 11.07
N PRO A 28 7.79 13.68 10.67
CA PRO A 28 7.73 15.14 10.53
C PRO A 28 6.76 15.63 9.44
N TYR A 29 6.32 14.74 8.57
CA TYR A 29 5.45 15.01 7.42
C TYR A 29 4.03 14.47 7.60
N LEU A 30 3.75 13.82 8.74
CA LEU A 30 2.39 13.42 9.07
C LEU A 30 1.51 14.66 9.27
N GLY A 31 0.30 14.61 8.74
CA GLY A 31 -0.66 15.69 8.84
C GLY A 31 -1.81 15.48 7.86
N PRO A 32 -2.74 16.44 7.80
CA PRO A 32 -3.83 16.40 6.83
C PRO A 32 -3.27 16.38 5.40
N ASP A 33 -3.73 15.42 4.61
CA ASP A 33 -3.44 15.33 3.19
C ASP A 33 -4.78 15.16 2.45
N PRO A 34 -5.20 16.15 1.64
CA PRO A 34 -6.49 16.10 0.96
C PRO A 34 -6.70 14.88 0.06
N LEU A 35 -5.62 14.31 -0.52
CA LEU A 35 -5.73 13.11 -1.35
C LEU A 35 -5.92 11.87 -0.48
N VAL A 36 -5.26 11.80 0.67
CA VAL A 36 -5.47 10.71 1.64
C VAL A 36 -6.88 10.77 2.23
N ASP A 37 -7.33 11.96 2.63
CA ASP A 37 -8.68 12.19 3.17
C ASP A 37 -9.77 11.83 2.15
N GLU A 38 -9.55 12.10 0.87
CA GLU A 38 -10.45 11.68 -0.21
C GLU A 38 -10.40 10.16 -0.45
N LEU A 39 -9.22 9.56 -0.32
CA LEU A 39 -9.02 8.14 -0.60
C LEU A 39 -9.64 7.23 0.47
N ILE A 40 -9.40 7.50 1.75
CA ILE A 40 -9.83 6.66 2.88
C ILE A 40 -11.29 6.17 2.76
N PRO A 41 -12.31 7.03 2.55
CA PRO A 41 -13.71 6.57 2.48
C PRO A 41 -14.00 5.67 1.26
N ARG A 42 -13.12 5.71 0.25
CA ARG A 42 -13.20 4.94 -1.00
C ARG A 42 -12.47 3.60 -0.91
N ILE A 43 -11.83 3.27 0.21
CA ILE A 43 -11.21 1.96 0.46
C ILE A 43 -12.26 1.02 1.06
N GLY A 44 -12.39 -0.16 0.46
CA GLY A 44 -13.27 -1.23 0.95
C GLY A 44 -12.52 -2.39 1.61
N ALA A 45 -11.27 -2.63 1.21
CA ALA A 45 -10.40 -3.64 1.81
C ALA A 45 -8.93 -3.27 1.63
N LEU A 46 -8.05 -3.86 2.45
CA LEU A 46 -6.61 -3.77 2.28
C LEU A 46 -6.02 -5.09 1.78
N LEU A 47 -5.06 -5.01 0.86
CA LEU A 47 -4.17 -6.11 0.50
C LEU A 47 -2.75 -5.76 0.94
N VAL A 48 -2.24 -6.44 1.96
CA VAL A 48 -1.05 -6.01 2.69
C VAL A 48 0.07 -7.03 2.55
N GLY A 49 1.27 -6.59 2.21
CA GLY A 49 2.45 -7.44 2.22
C GLY A 49 2.92 -7.72 3.65
N ARG A 50 3.45 -8.93 3.91
CA ARG A 50 3.91 -9.33 5.26
C ARG A 50 4.86 -8.33 5.92
N ARG A 51 5.76 -7.72 5.14
CA ARG A 51 6.74 -6.74 5.64
C ARG A 51 6.08 -5.47 6.14
N THR A 52 4.98 -5.04 5.50
CA THR A 52 4.21 -3.86 5.93
C THR A 52 3.36 -4.19 7.14
N TYR A 53 2.66 -5.33 7.14
CA TYR A 53 1.77 -5.72 8.25
C TYR A 53 2.47 -5.81 9.63
N GLY A 54 3.72 -6.29 9.66
CA GLY A 54 4.51 -6.35 10.90
C GLY A 54 5.78 -5.53 10.83
N GLY A 55 5.77 -4.47 10.02
CA GLY A 55 6.88 -3.55 9.85
C GLY A 55 6.87 -2.45 10.90
N ASP A 56 7.70 -1.43 10.67
CA ASP A 56 7.64 -0.20 11.45
C ASP A 56 6.39 0.62 11.09
N ASP A 57 5.97 1.49 12.01
CA ASP A 57 4.76 2.30 11.89
C ASP A 57 5.09 3.77 12.17
N PRO A 58 4.76 4.71 11.26
CA PRO A 58 4.98 6.13 11.51
C PRO A 58 4.13 6.67 12.68
N HIS A 59 3.08 5.95 13.13
CA HIS A 59 2.27 6.27 14.31
C HIS A 59 2.73 5.57 15.59
N ARG A 60 3.88 4.88 15.59
CA ARG A 60 4.43 4.18 16.77
C ARG A 60 4.53 5.12 17.99
N GLY A 61 4.02 4.67 19.13
CA GLY A 61 3.96 5.44 20.37
C GLY A 61 2.78 6.41 20.47
N THR A 62 1.81 6.33 19.54
CA THR A 62 0.58 7.15 19.55
C THR A 62 -0.67 6.26 19.61
N GLU A 63 -1.86 6.85 19.76
CA GLU A 63 -3.13 6.11 19.72
C GLU A 63 -3.45 5.48 18.36
N GLY A 64 -2.74 5.91 17.31
CA GLY A 64 -2.85 5.39 15.94
C GLY A 64 -1.94 4.20 15.64
N GLU A 65 -1.08 3.79 16.58
CA GLU A 65 -0.15 2.67 16.38
C GLU A 65 -0.90 1.36 16.04
N GLY A 66 -0.43 0.67 15.00
CA GLY A 66 -1.02 -0.57 14.51
C GLY A 66 -2.35 -0.41 13.78
N LYS A 67 -2.83 0.83 13.59
CA LYS A 67 -4.09 1.12 12.90
C LYS A 67 -3.82 1.65 11.50
N ALA A 68 -4.56 1.14 10.54
CA ALA A 68 -4.47 1.62 9.16
C ALA A 68 -4.78 3.13 9.11
N PHE A 69 -3.95 3.90 8.41
CA PHE A 69 -4.07 5.36 8.30
C PHE A 69 -4.16 6.06 9.68
N GLY A 70 -3.41 5.59 10.66
CA GLY A 70 -3.41 6.15 12.02
C GLY A 70 -4.76 6.03 12.74
N GLY A 71 -5.62 5.10 12.31
CA GLY A 71 -6.99 4.93 12.82
C GLY A 71 -8.06 5.63 11.99
N GLY A 72 -7.70 6.26 10.86
CA GLY A 72 -8.66 6.85 9.94
C GLY A 72 -9.48 5.84 9.14
N TRP A 73 -9.09 4.56 9.15
CA TRP A 73 -9.78 3.50 8.41
C TRP A 73 -9.89 2.21 9.24
N GLU A 74 -11.02 1.53 9.08
CA GLU A 74 -11.30 0.20 9.63
C GLU A 74 -11.97 -0.67 8.55
N GLY A 75 -11.66 -1.97 8.55
CA GLY A 75 -12.22 -2.92 7.60
C GLY A 75 -11.33 -4.14 7.36
N PRO A 76 -11.72 -5.01 6.41
CA PRO A 76 -11.05 -6.27 6.15
C PRO A 76 -9.65 -6.09 5.53
N GLN A 77 -8.68 -6.81 6.07
CA GLN A 77 -7.28 -6.83 5.62
C GLN A 77 -6.87 -8.25 5.22
N PHE A 78 -6.27 -8.36 4.05
CA PHE A 78 -5.76 -9.62 3.50
C PHE A 78 -4.24 -9.54 3.43
N VAL A 79 -3.56 -10.28 4.29
CA VAL A 79 -2.10 -10.24 4.41
C VAL A 79 -1.50 -11.39 3.62
N VAL A 80 -0.76 -11.06 2.56
CA VAL A 80 -0.10 -12.06 1.69
C VAL A 80 1.17 -12.55 2.38
N THR A 81 1.16 -13.80 2.87
CA THR A 81 2.26 -14.42 3.60
C THR A 81 2.13 -15.95 3.70
N HIS A 82 3.27 -16.65 3.62
CA HIS A 82 3.37 -18.06 4.04
C HIS A 82 3.71 -18.23 5.53
N ARG A 83 3.91 -17.12 6.25
CA ARG A 83 4.28 -17.07 7.68
C ARG A 83 3.25 -16.20 8.41
N PRO A 84 2.07 -16.76 8.75
CA PRO A 84 1.03 -16.01 9.44
C PRO A 84 1.49 -15.59 10.83
N ALA A 85 1.02 -14.42 11.29
CA ALA A 85 1.18 -14.00 12.67
C ALA A 85 0.04 -14.59 13.54
N ALA A 86 -0.03 -14.17 14.81
CA ALA A 86 -1.20 -14.46 15.62
C ALA A 86 -2.47 -13.89 14.95
N PRO A 87 -3.63 -14.58 15.04
CA PRO A 87 -4.89 -14.06 14.53
C PRO A 87 -5.21 -12.68 15.11
N ALA A 88 -5.75 -11.80 14.28
CA ALA A 88 -6.20 -10.47 14.66
C ALA A 88 -7.59 -10.20 14.05
N PRO A 89 -8.44 -9.37 14.69
CA PRO A 89 -9.72 -8.97 14.12
C PRO A 89 -9.57 -8.40 12.71
N ASP A 90 -10.48 -8.77 11.82
CA ASP A 90 -10.53 -8.31 10.43
C ASP A 90 -9.30 -8.61 9.58
N VAL A 91 -8.35 -9.41 10.08
CA VAL A 91 -7.13 -9.80 9.35
C VAL A 91 -7.19 -11.27 8.93
N THR A 92 -7.07 -11.51 7.63
CA THR A 92 -6.95 -12.85 7.04
C THR A 92 -5.57 -13.02 6.42
N PHE A 93 -4.81 -14.03 6.85
CA PHE A 93 -3.51 -14.37 6.25
C PHE A 93 -3.72 -15.36 5.11
N MET A 94 -3.16 -15.05 3.93
CA MET A 94 -3.31 -15.87 2.72
C MET A 94 -1.94 -16.12 2.08
N GLY A 95 -1.68 -17.37 1.70
CA GLY A 95 -0.41 -17.77 1.09
C GLY A 95 -0.35 -17.58 -0.42
N ASP A 96 -1.50 -17.55 -1.08
CA ASP A 96 -1.61 -17.38 -2.52
C ASP A 96 -2.08 -15.96 -2.87
N LEU A 97 -1.45 -15.35 -3.88
CA LEU A 97 -1.74 -13.98 -4.29
C LEU A 97 -3.11 -13.87 -4.97
N ASP A 98 -3.44 -14.79 -5.87
CA ASP A 98 -4.67 -14.72 -6.67
C ASP A 98 -5.89 -14.90 -5.77
N GLU A 99 -5.83 -15.84 -4.83
CA GLU A 99 -6.85 -16.03 -3.79
C GLU A 99 -6.99 -14.77 -2.92
N ALA A 100 -5.87 -14.16 -2.50
CA ALA A 100 -5.89 -12.94 -1.69
C ALA A 100 -6.49 -11.74 -2.44
N VAL A 101 -6.15 -11.58 -3.72
CA VAL A 101 -6.72 -10.54 -4.58
C VAL A 101 -8.22 -10.77 -4.77
N ALA A 102 -8.65 -12.01 -5.01
CA ALA A 102 -10.06 -12.34 -5.16
C ALA A 102 -10.86 -12.02 -3.89
N ALA A 103 -10.38 -12.49 -2.73
CA ALA A 103 -11.03 -12.24 -1.44
C ALA A 103 -11.07 -10.74 -1.10
N ALA A 104 -9.98 -10.00 -1.35
CA ALA A 104 -9.94 -8.56 -1.15
C ALA A 104 -10.93 -7.81 -2.06
N LYS A 105 -11.04 -8.22 -3.34
CA LYS A 105 -12.00 -7.62 -4.28
C LYS A 105 -13.45 -7.89 -3.88
N GLU A 106 -13.75 -9.10 -3.43
CA GLU A 106 -15.08 -9.46 -2.93
C GLU A 106 -15.45 -8.59 -1.73
N ALA A 107 -14.56 -8.51 -0.74
CA ALA A 107 -14.76 -7.71 0.46
C ALA A 107 -14.89 -6.20 0.16
N ALA A 108 -14.15 -5.69 -0.83
CA ALA A 108 -14.19 -4.28 -1.21
C ALA A 108 -15.46 -3.88 -1.99
N GLY A 109 -16.15 -4.82 -2.64
CA GLY A 109 -17.34 -4.54 -3.45
C GLY A 109 -17.06 -3.57 -4.60
N ASP A 110 -17.65 -2.37 -4.53
CA ASP A 110 -17.47 -1.29 -5.52
C ASP A 110 -16.40 -0.27 -5.13
N LYS A 111 -15.76 -0.46 -3.97
CA LYS A 111 -14.65 0.38 -3.47
C LYS A 111 -13.29 -0.14 -3.95
N TYR A 112 -12.22 0.57 -3.59
CA TYR A 112 -10.85 0.13 -3.87
C TYR A 112 -10.42 -0.99 -2.92
N VAL A 113 -9.62 -1.91 -3.47
CA VAL A 113 -8.63 -2.66 -2.69
C VAL A 113 -7.37 -1.81 -2.65
N ASN A 114 -7.00 -1.30 -1.47
CA ASN A 114 -5.75 -0.54 -1.34
C ASN A 114 -4.60 -1.49 -1.01
N VAL A 115 -3.58 -1.49 -1.86
CA VAL A 115 -2.41 -2.34 -1.76
C VAL A 115 -1.35 -1.64 -0.91
N LEU A 116 -0.84 -2.32 0.12
CA LEU A 116 0.18 -1.80 1.03
C LEU A 116 1.44 -2.67 0.99
N GLY A 117 2.53 -2.08 0.51
CA GLY A 117 3.85 -2.69 0.43
C GLY A 117 4.34 -2.91 -1.00
N ALA A 118 5.60 -2.53 -1.26
CA ALA A 118 6.18 -2.55 -2.61
C ALA A 118 6.23 -3.94 -3.25
N ASP A 119 6.57 -4.99 -2.48
CA ASP A 119 6.68 -6.34 -3.04
C ASP A 119 5.32 -6.91 -3.47
N VAL A 120 4.27 -6.78 -2.65
CA VAL A 120 2.93 -7.23 -3.05
C VAL A 120 2.38 -6.38 -4.20
N ALA A 121 2.68 -5.07 -4.25
CA ALA A 121 2.31 -4.22 -5.38
C ALA A 121 3.00 -4.67 -6.68
N ARG A 122 4.29 -5.02 -6.63
CA ARG A 122 5.04 -5.60 -7.76
C ARG A 122 4.42 -6.92 -8.22
N GLN A 123 4.11 -7.82 -7.30
CA GLN A 123 3.46 -9.09 -7.64
C GLN A 123 2.10 -8.87 -8.32
N CYS A 124 1.27 -7.95 -7.81
CA CYS A 124 0.02 -7.56 -8.46
C CYS A 124 0.23 -6.97 -9.85
N LEU A 125 1.29 -6.19 -10.05
CA LEU A 125 1.64 -5.64 -11.36
C LEU A 125 2.05 -6.74 -12.34
N ASP A 126 2.88 -7.69 -11.90
CA ASP A 126 3.35 -8.82 -12.71
C ASP A 126 2.20 -9.76 -13.11
N ALA A 127 1.24 -9.98 -12.19
CA ALA A 127 0.00 -10.73 -12.44
C ALA A 127 -1.02 -9.96 -13.32
N GLY A 128 -0.74 -8.70 -13.67
CA GLY A 128 -1.68 -7.84 -14.39
C GLY A 128 -2.92 -7.46 -13.57
N ALA A 129 -2.89 -7.66 -12.25
CA ALA A 129 -3.98 -7.38 -11.33
C ALA A 129 -4.03 -5.91 -10.85
N LEU A 130 -2.90 -5.21 -10.86
CA LEU A 130 -2.83 -3.80 -10.43
C LEU A 130 -3.51 -2.87 -11.47
N ASP A 131 -4.44 -2.03 -11.02
CA ASP A 131 -5.23 -1.16 -11.89
C ASP A 131 -4.75 0.30 -11.85
N GLU A 132 -4.45 0.81 -10.66
CA GLU A 132 -4.14 2.22 -10.43
C GLU A 132 -2.98 2.39 -9.44
N ILE A 133 -2.28 3.51 -9.56
CA ILE A 133 -1.17 3.93 -8.67
C ILE A 133 -1.47 5.35 -8.20
N LEU A 134 -1.36 5.59 -6.90
CA LEU A 134 -1.36 6.93 -6.29
C LEU A 134 -0.03 7.15 -5.57
N ALA A 135 0.83 7.97 -6.15
CA ALA A 135 2.07 8.37 -5.49
C ALA A 135 1.81 9.63 -4.65
N LEU A 136 2.36 9.71 -3.45
CA LEU A 136 2.26 10.90 -2.59
C LEU A 136 3.69 11.36 -2.26
N PRO A 137 4.32 12.16 -3.14
CA PRO A 137 5.70 12.59 -2.95
C PRO A 137 5.86 13.49 -1.72
N VAL A 138 6.75 13.12 -0.82
CA VAL A 138 7.18 13.88 0.36
C VAL A 138 8.45 14.63 0.00
N PRO A 139 8.59 15.94 0.33
CA PRO A 139 9.71 16.78 -0.12
C PRO A 139 11.01 16.51 0.65
N VAL A 140 11.52 15.28 0.54
CA VAL A 140 12.73 14.78 1.16
C VAL A 140 13.45 13.83 0.20
N LEU A 141 14.77 13.79 0.27
CA LEU A 141 15.59 12.74 -0.34
C LEU A 141 16.06 11.82 0.79
N LEU A 142 15.61 10.57 0.76
CA LEU A 142 15.90 9.60 1.84
C LEU A 142 17.25 8.91 1.63
N GLY A 143 17.72 8.83 0.39
CA GLY A 143 19.02 8.29 -0.01
C GLY A 143 19.08 6.77 -0.11
N ASP A 144 18.40 6.05 0.79
CA ASP A 144 18.38 4.58 0.81
C ASP A 144 17.11 4.03 1.51
N GLY A 145 16.84 2.75 1.32
CA GLY A 145 15.74 2.03 1.97
C GLY A 145 14.92 1.17 1.02
N VAL A 146 13.62 1.07 1.30
CA VAL A 146 12.68 0.30 0.48
C VAL A 146 12.16 1.19 -0.64
N ARG A 147 12.47 0.86 -1.90
CA ARG A 147 11.95 1.59 -3.06
C ARG A 147 10.44 1.37 -3.23
N MET A 148 9.74 2.39 -3.71
CA MET A 148 8.31 2.30 -4.08
C MET A 148 8.06 1.22 -5.13
N PHE A 149 9.00 1.04 -6.03
CA PHE A 149 9.09 -0.10 -6.95
C PHE A 149 10.55 -0.47 -7.13
N ASP A 150 10.88 -1.73 -6.89
CA ASP A 150 12.17 -2.33 -7.23
C ASP A 150 11.91 -3.52 -8.15
N HIS A 151 12.11 -3.32 -9.45
CA HIS A 151 11.85 -4.34 -10.48
C HIS A 151 12.93 -4.35 -11.57
N PRO A 152 14.19 -4.66 -11.22
CA PRO A 152 15.27 -4.74 -12.18
C PRO A 152 15.00 -5.84 -13.21
N GLY A 153 15.23 -5.54 -14.50
CA GLY A 153 14.92 -6.46 -15.60
C GLY A 153 13.43 -6.53 -15.97
N GLY A 154 12.58 -5.73 -15.33
CA GLY A 154 11.17 -5.58 -15.69
C GLY A 154 10.95 -4.94 -17.06
N ARG A 155 9.69 -4.95 -17.51
CA ARG A 155 9.26 -4.29 -18.74
C ARG A 155 8.79 -2.86 -18.47
N THR A 156 8.87 -2.00 -19.49
CA THR A 156 8.25 -0.68 -19.44
C THR A 156 6.73 -0.83 -19.33
N ILE A 157 6.15 -0.28 -18.27
CA ILE A 157 4.71 -0.21 -18.06
C ILE A 157 4.24 1.20 -18.41
N LYS A 158 3.28 1.30 -19.33
CA LYS A 158 2.68 2.59 -19.67
C LYS A 158 1.67 2.96 -18.60
N LEU A 159 1.73 4.21 -18.16
CA LEU A 159 0.76 4.80 -17.24
C LEU A 159 -0.03 5.89 -17.97
N GLU A 160 -1.33 5.92 -17.73
CA GLU A 160 -2.21 7.02 -18.14
C GLU A 160 -2.47 7.91 -16.93
N VAL A 161 -2.23 9.22 -17.07
CA VAL A 161 -2.53 10.18 -16.00
C VAL A 161 -4.03 10.33 -15.88
N LEU A 162 -4.59 9.97 -14.72
CA LEU A 162 -5.99 10.23 -14.41
C LEU A 162 -6.17 11.64 -13.86
N ARG A 163 -5.26 12.04 -12.98
CA ARG A 163 -5.12 13.37 -12.38
C ARG A 163 -3.70 13.48 -11.75
N PRO A 164 -3.28 14.64 -11.20
CA PRO A 164 -1.98 14.74 -10.56
C PRO A 164 -1.73 13.60 -9.58
N ASP A 165 -0.57 12.97 -9.74
CA ASP A 165 -0.04 11.86 -8.93
C ASP A 165 -0.87 10.55 -8.91
N TRP A 166 -1.95 10.49 -9.68
CA TRP A 166 -2.83 9.33 -9.79
C TRP A 166 -2.86 8.81 -11.23
N TYR A 167 -2.47 7.56 -11.38
CA TYR A 167 -2.22 6.92 -12.66
C TYR A 167 -3.05 5.65 -12.83
N ARG A 168 -3.45 5.36 -14.07
CA ARG A 168 -3.97 4.05 -14.48
C ARG A 168 -2.86 3.25 -15.14
N VAL A 169 -2.75 1.98 -14.75
CA VAL A 169 -1.86 1.01 -15.40
C VAL A 169 -2.48 0.59 -16.74
N VAL A 170 -1.76 0.82 -17.84
CA VAL A 170 -2.19 0.38 -19.18
C VAL A 170 -1.71 -1.05 -19.39
N ARG A 171 -2.66 -1.94 -19.68
CA ARG A 171 -2.43 -3.37 -19.93
C ARG A 171 -2.15 -3.64 -21.41
#